data_AF-Q5C2H7-F1
#
_entry.id   AF-Q5C2H7-F1
#
_cell.length_a   1.000
_cell.length_b   1.000
_cell.length_c   1.000
_cell.angle_alpha   90.00
_cell.angle_beta   90.00
_cell.angle_gamma   90.00
#
_symmetry.space_group_name_H-M   'P 1'
#
loop_
_entity.id
_entity.type
_entity.pdbx_description
1 polymer ?
#
loop_
_entity_poly.entity_id
_entity_poly.type
_entity_poly.pdbx_seq_one_letter_code
_entity_poly.pdbx_strand_id
1 'polypeptide(L)'
;MRRRAGGSRSAFKRQNVQLPKKNLTSAMMLELLALPKEFDWVNRPEGLRSPVTPVRNQKTCGSCYAFASTAAIEARIRLASRFRLQPILSPQDIIDCSPYSEEQSPSIQSI
;
A
#
# COMPACT_ATOMS: atom_id res chain seq x y z
N MET A 1 17.89 -7.25 20.20
CA MET A 1 17.00 -7.18 19.01
C MET A 1 15.91 -6.15 19.24
N ARG A 2 15.99 -4.96 18.63
CA ARG A 2 14.91 -3.97 18.67
C ARG A 2 13.79 -4.42 17.73
N ARG A 3 12.56 -4.54 18.24
CA ARG A 3 11.38 -4.96 17.46
C ARG A 3 11.16 -3.93 16.33
N ARG A 4 11.48 -4.29 15.08
CA ARG A 4 11.26 -3.45 13.90
C ARG A 4 9.83 -3.61 13.37
N ALA A 5 8.83 -3.39 14.22
CA ALA A 5 7.44 -3.51 13.80
C ALA A 5 6.55 -2.56 14.61
N GLY A 6 6.43 -1.32 14.10
CA GLY A 6 5.43 -0.33 14.52
C GLY A 6 5.65 0.28 15.90
N GLY A 7 5.12 1.50 16.04
CA GLY A 7 4.95 2.24 17.29
C GLY A 7 4.52 1.35 18.45
N SER A 8 4.83 1.73 19.69
CA SER A 8 4.17 1.20 20.89
C SER A 8 2.62 1.26 20.79
N ARG A 9 2.10 2.17 19.94
CA ARG A 9 0.68 2.37 19.64
C ARG A 9 0.17 1.56 18.44
N SER A 10 1.04 0.91 17.68
CA SER A 10 0.70 0.08 16.52
C SER A 10 0.39 -1.38 16.90
N ALA A 11 0.29 -1.65 18.20
CA ALA A 11 -0.09 -2.95 18.74
C ALA A 11 -1.55 -3.28 18.40
N PHE A 12 -1.78 -3.95 17.27
CA PHE A 12 -3.05 -4.62 17.01
C PHE A 12 -3.13 -5.88 17.86
N LYS A 13 -4.17 -6.03 18.69
CA LYS A 13 -4.44 -7.28 19.40
C LYS A 13 -4.76 -8.33 18.34
N ARG A 14 -3.79 -9.17 18.00
CA ARG A 14 -3.97 -10.31 17.10
C ARG A 14 -5.07 -11.18 17.70
N GLN A 15 -6.29 -11.01 17.18
CA GLN A 15 -7.35 -11.96 17.47
C GLN A 15 -6.93 -13.27 16.79
N ASN A 16 -6.93 -14.37 17.55
CA ASN A 16 -6.69 -15.70 17.01
C ASN A 16 -7.96 -16.16 16.28
N VAL A 17 -8.31 -15.45 15.20
CA VAL A 17 -9.44 -15.80 14.35
C VAL A 17 -8.95 -16.90 13.43
N GLN A 18 -9.34 -18.14 13.72
CA GLN A 18 -9.29 -19.19 12.71
C GLN A 18 -10.29 -18.79 11.62
N LEU A 19 -9.77 -18.29 10.50
CA LEU A 19 -10.58 -18.03 9.33
C LEU A 19 -11.22 -19.36 8.90
N PRO A 20 -12.55 -19.41 8.73
CA PRO A 20 -13.19 -20.62 8.22
C PRO A 20 -12.61 -20.91 6.84
N LYS A 21 -12.05 -22.12 6.68
CA LYS A 21 -11.60 -22.62 5.36
C LYS A 21 -12.85 -22.79 4.50
N LYS A 22 -13.19 -21.76 3.73
CA LYS A 22 -14.30 -21.83 2.77
C LYS A 22 -13.82 -22.59 1.54
N ASN A 23 -14.58 -23.62 1.17
CA ASN A 23 -14.39 -24.32 -0.10
C ASN A 23 -14.75 -23.37 -1.25
N LEU A 24 -14.00 -23.42 -2.35
CA LEU A 24 -14.32 -22.61 -3.53
C LEU A 24 -15.64 -23.07 -4.14
N THR A 25 -16.52 -22.12 -4.44
CA THR A 25 -17.72 -22.39 -5.22
C THR A 25 -17.36 -22.50 -6.70
N SER A 26 -18.22 -23.14 -7.50
CA SER A 26 -18.05 -23.23 -8.95
C SER A 26 -17.96 -21.84 -9.61
N ALA A 27 -18.70 -20.86 -9.10
CA ALA A 27 -18.64 -19.47 -9.55
C ALA A 27 -17.27 -18.82 -9.29
N MET A 28 -16.70 -19.01 -8.09
CA MET A 28 -15.35 -18.52 -7.78
C MET A 28 -14.28 -19.17 -8.66
N MET A 29 -14.43 -20.47 -8.98
CA MET A 29 -13.53 -21.16 -9.91
C MET A 29 -13.62 -20.59 -11.33
N LEU A 30 -14.83 -20.26 -11.80
CA LEU A 30 -15.01 -19.65 -13.12
C LEU A 30 -14.35 -18.26 -13.19
N GLU A 31 -14.50 -17.44 -12.14
CA GLU A 31 -13.80 -16.14 -12.08
C GLU A 31 -12.28 -16.30 -12.04
N LEU A 32 -11.77 -17.31 -11.33
CA LEU A 32 -10.33 -17.59 -11.29
C LEU A 32 -9.79 -17.94 -12.69
N LEU A 33 -10.56 -18.69 -13.47
CA LEU A 33 -10.22 -19.04 -14.86
C LEU A 33 -10.31 -17.84 -15.81
N ALA A 34 -11.10 -16.82 -15.47
CA ALA A 34 -11.23 -15.60 -16.24
C ALA A 34 -10.11 -14.58 -15.95
N LEU A 35 -9.29 -14.80 -14.92
CA LEU A 35 -8.13 -13.95 -14.65
C LEU A 35 -7.06 -14.14 -15.75
N PRO A 36 -6.39 -13.05 -16.17
CA PRO A 36 -5.31 -13.17 -17.12
C PRO A 36 -4.12 -13.94 -16.51
N LYS A 37 -3.42 -14.71 -17.35
CA LYS A 37 -2.22 -15.46 -16.95
C LYS A 37 -1.12 -14.55 -16.40
N GLU A 38 -1.00 -13.35 -16.94
CA GLU A 38 -0.04 -12.31 -16.55
C GLU A 38 -0.75 -10.97 -16.48
N PHE A 39 -0.38 -10.14 -15.51
CA PHE A 39 -1.03 -8.85 -15.31
C PHE A 39 -0.03 -7.82 -14.75
N ASP A 40 0.05 -6.69 -15.43
CA ASP A 40 0.86 -5.55 -15.04
C ASP A 40 -0.01 -4.29 -14.98
N TRP A 41 -0.06 -3.64 -13.81
CA TRP A 41 -0.76 -2.36 -13.64
C TRP A 41 -0.12 -1.21 -14.41
N VAL A 42 1.18 -1.29 -14.70
CA VAL A 42 1.91 -0.28 -15.48
C VAL A 42 1.59 -0.43 -16.96
N ASN A 43 1.72 -1.65 -17.49
CA ASN A 43 1.46 -1.99 -18.89
C ASN A 43 0.14 -2.75 -19.04
N ARG A 44 -0.98 -2.04 -18.86
CA ARG A 44 -2.31 -2.66 -18.94
C ARG A 44 -2.68 -3.03 -20.38
N PRO A 45 -3.46 -4.12 -20.57
CA PRO A 45 -3.95 -4.52 -21.89
C PRO A 45 -4.86 -3.45 -22.51
N GLU A 46 -5.06 -3.53 -23.82
CA GLU A 46 -6.06 -2.72 -24.57
C GLU A 46 -5.86 -1.20 -24.46
N GLY A 47 -4.63 -0.75 -24.21
CA GLY A 47 -4.32 0.69 -24.10
C GLY A 47 -4.94 1.36 -22.86
N LEU A 48 -5.38 0.57 -21.88
CA LEU A 48 -5.94 1.09 -20.64
C LEU A 48 -4.90 1.94 -19.88
N ARG A 49 -5.32 3.11 -19.39
CA ARG A 49 -4.45 4.02 -18.63
C ARG A 49 -3.86 3.33 -17.41
N SER A 50 -2.58 3.54 -17.13
CA SER A 50 -1.95 3.07 -15.89
C SER A 50 -2.44 3.88 -14.68
N PRO A 51 -2.94 3.24 -13.61
CA PRO A 51 -3.22 3.93 -12.36
C PRO A 51 -1.95 4.20 -11.55
N VAL A 52 -0.82 3.55 -11.87
CA VAL A 52 0.43 3.67 -11.11
C VAL A 52 0.97 5.10 -11.23
N THR A 53 1.36 5.68 -10.10
CA THR A 53 1.96 7.03 -10.06
C THR A 53 3.45 6.96 -10.40
N PRO A 54 4.08 8.07 -10.84
CA PRO A 54 5.51 8.08 -11.12
C PRO A 54 6.33 7.59 -9.93
N VAL A 55 7.45 6.92 -10.21
CA VAL A 55 8.38 6.48 -9.18
C VAL A 55 8.93 7.68 -8.41
N ARG A 56 8.97 7.59 -7.08
CA ARG A 56 9.47 8.63 -6.17
C ARG A 56 10.66 8.11 -5.36
N ASN A 57 11.42 9.01 -4.75
CA ASN A 57 12.63 8.67 -3.99
C ASN A 57 12.51 9.09 -2.52
N GLN A 58 12.56 8.10 -1.60
CA GLN A 58 12.53 8.30 -0.14
C GLN A 58 13.87 8.76 0.44
N LYS A 59 14.93 8.83 -0.36
CA LYS A 59 16.30 9.14 0.02
C LYS A 59 16.81 8.18 1.10
N THR A 60 17.55 8.69 2.08
CA THR A 60 18.07 7.94 3.24
C THR A 60 17.02 7.75 4.33
N CYS A 61 15.82 8.32 4.17
CA CYS A 61 14.73 8.17 5.12
C CYS A 61 14.15 6.76 5.04
N GLY A 62 13.91 6.13 6.19
CA GLY A 62 13.32 4.80 6.36
C GLY A 62 11.81 4.78 6.13
N SER A 63 11.31 5.62 5.23
CA SER A 63 9.89 5.91 5.00
C SER A 63 9.24 5.05 3.90
N CYS A 64 9.81 3.87 3.62
CA CYS A 64 9.27 2.96 2.59
C CYS A 64 7.79 2.61 2.83
N TYR A 65 7.39 2.48 4.10
CA TYR A 65 6.00 2.25 4.49
C TYR A 65 5.09 3.41 4.04
N ALA A 66 5.51 4.66 4.23
CA ALA A 66 4.72 5.83 3.84
C ALA A 66 4.56 5.92 2.32
N PHE A 67 5.65 5.73 1.57
CA PHE A 67 5.62 5.74 0.11
C PHE A 67 4.76 4.61 -0.47
N ALA A 68 4.89 3.38 0.07
CA ALA A 68 4.08 2.24 -0.36
C ALA A 68 2.59 2.47 -0.08
N SER A 69 2.24 2.97 1.12
CA SER A 69 0.86 3.27 1.50
C SER A 69 0.24 4.35 0.61
N THR A 70 0.93 5.47 0.37
CA THR A 70 0.40 6.54 -0.48
C THR A 70 0.23 6.09 -1.92
N ALA A 71 1.22 5.40 -2.51
CA ALA A 71 1.15 4.95 -3.90
C ALA A 71 -0.01 3.97 -4.14
N ALA A 72 -0.25 3.06 -3.19
CA ALA A 72 -1.38 2.13 -3.27
C ALA A 72 -2.74 2.85 -3.24
N ILE A 73 -2.89 3.87 -2.40
CA ILE A 73 -4.12 4.65 -2.30
C ILE A 73 -4.32 5.53 -3.54
N GLU A 74 -3.27 6.20 -4.02
CA GLU A 74 -3.31 6.99 -5.26
C GLU A 74 -3.80 6.15 -6.46
N ALA A 75 -3.24 4.96 -6.64
CA ALA A 75 -3.65 4.05 -7.72
C ALA A 75 -5.12 3.62 -7.58
N ARG A 76 -5.57 3.30 -6.36
CA ARG A 76 -6.97 2.93 -6.10
C ARG A 76 -7.93 4.10 -6.34
N ILE A 77 -7.58 5.32 -5.95
CA ILE A 77 -8.39 6.52 -6.23
C ILE A 77 -8.53 6.72 -7.73
N ARG A 78 -7.45 6.57 -8.50
CA ARG A 78 -7.49 6.68 -9.96
C ARG A 78 -8.43 5.65 -10.58
N LEU A 79 -8.37 4.40 -10.14
CA LEU A 79 -9.26 3.34 -10.63
C LEU A 79 -10.73 3.60 -10.25
N ALA A 80 -11.00 3.90 -8.98
CA ALA A 80 -12.36 4.11 -8.47
C ALA A 80 -13.03 5.34 -9.09
N SER A 81 -12.27 6.42 -9.30
CA SER A 81 -12.78 7.66 -9.89
C SER A 81 -12.83 7.64 -11.43
N ARG A 82 -12.49 6.52 -12.07
CA ARG A 82 -12.31 6.43 -13.53
C ARG A 82 -11.39 7.54 -14.06
N PHE A 83 -10.26 7.75 -13.37
CA PHE A 83 -9.24 8.76 -13.66
C PHE A 83 -9.70 10.23 -13.58
N ARG A 84 -10.88 10.51 -13.00
CA ARG A 84 -11.31 11.89 -12.72
C ARG A 84 -10.48 12.52 -11.60
N LEU A 85 -10.07 11.71 -10.61
CA LEU A 85 -9.19 12.12 -9.53
C LEU A 85 -7.82 11.47 -9.71
N GLN A 86 -6.78 12.29 -9.71
CA GLN A 86 -5.39 11.83 -9.86
C GLN A 86 -4.49 12.50 -8.81
N PRO A 87 -4.83 12.42 -7.51
CA PRO A 87 -4.04 13.09 -6.48
C PRO A 87 -2.63 12.48 -6.39
N ILE A 88 -1.68 13.30 -5.96
CA ILE A 88 -0.42 12.84 -5.41
C ILE A 88 -0.49 13.14 -3.92
N LEU A 89 -0.52 12.09 -3.11
CA LEU A 89 -0.61 12.18 -1.66
C LEU A 89 0.78 12.50 -1.09
N SER A 90 0.80 13.00 0.15
CA SER A 90 2.03 13.36 0.86
C SER A 90 2.49 12.19 1.74
N PRO A 91 3.59 11.49 1.40
CA PRO A 91 4.22 10.55 2.34
C PRO A 91 4.73 11.28 3.58
N GLN A 92 5.11 12.56 3.45
CA GLN A 92 5.61 13.37 4.55
C GLN A 92 4.57 13.58 5.65
N ASP A 93 3.28 13.70 5.29
CA ASP A 93 2.20 13.78 6.27
C ASP A 93 2.13 12.52 7.15
N ILE A 94 2.36 11.33 6.57
CA ILE A 94 2.44 10.09 7.34
C ILE A 94 3.69 10.07 8.23
N ILE A 95 4.81 10.62 7.75
CA ILE A 95 6.08 10.66 8.49
C ILE A 95 5.97 11.60 9.70
N ASP A 96 5.41 12.80 9.51
CA ASP A 96 5.40 13.86 10.52
C ASP A 96 4.22 13.73 11.50
N CYS A 97 3.08 13.24 11.03
CA CYS A 97 1.83 13.37 11.78
C CYS A 97 1.26 12.03 12.28
N SER A 98 1.71 10.88 11.77
CA SER A 98 1.06 9.59 12.06
C SER A 98 1.45 9.06 13.44
N PRO A 99 0.52 8.96 14.41
CA PRO A 99 0.81 8.36 15.73
C PRO A 99 0.97 6.84 15.69
N TYR A 100 0.78 6.23 14.51
CA TYR A 100 0.83 4.78 14.27
C TYR A 100 2.11 4.35 13.56
N SER A 101 2.97 5.29 13.22
CA SER A 101 4.26 5.04 12.58
C SER A 101 5.37 5.35 13.58
N GLU A 102 6.45 4.56 13.55
CA GLU A 102 7.67 5.00 14.24
C GLU A 102 8.26 6.12 13.41
N GLU A 103 8.36 7.31 14.00
CA GLU A 103 9.21 8.36 13.44
C GLU A 103 10.62 7.79 13.24
N GLN A 104 11.30 8.17 12.15
CA GLN A 104 12.74 8.30 12.28
C GLN A 104 12.98 9.40 13.30
N SER A 105 13.14 8.98 14.56
CA SER A 105 13.40 9.87 15.67
C SER A 105 14.43 10.93 15.25
N PRO A 106 14.20 12.23 15.52
CA PRO A 106 15.13 13.32 15.18
C PRO A 106 16.50 13.22 15.87
N SER A 107 16.76 12.15 16.62
CA SER A 107 18.09 11.78 17.13
C SER A 107 19.11 11.42 16.04
N ILE A 108 18.75 11.45 14.75
CA ILE A 108 19.70 11.40 13.60
C ILE A 108 19.59 12.69 12.75
N GLN A 109 19.35 13.85 13.38
CA GLN A 109 19.66 15.16 12.80
C GLN A 109 20.81 15.88 13.53
N SER A 110 21.53 15.17 14.39
CA SER A 110 22.80 15.62 14.98
C SER A 110 23.94 14.68 14.57
N ILE A 111 24.38 14.81 13.32
CA ILE A 111 25.79 14.68 12.94
C ILE A 111 26.13 15.95 12.17
#